data_AF-A0A2V5PRD3-F1
#
_entry.id   AF-A0A2V5PRD3-F1
#
_cell.length_a   1.000
_cell.length_b   1.000
_cell.length_c   1.000
_cell.angle_alpha   90.00
_cell.angle_beta   90.00
_cell.angle_gamma   90.00
#
_symmetry.space_group_name_H-M   'P 1'
#
loop_
_entity.id
_entity.type
_entity.pdbx_description
1 polymer ?
#
loop_
_entity_poly.entity_id
_entity_poly.type
_entity_poly.pdbx_seq_one_letter_code
_entity_poly.pdbx_strand_id
1 'polypeptide(L)' 'MKLTVKDTKGNDHGELEVGFPVIENGKGTQAVHDVVVAYQAAQRMGTACTKNVGEVAGTNKKPWRQKG' A
#
# COMPACT_ATOMS: atom_id res chain seq x y z
N MET A 1 4.81 -29.99 -5.58
CA MET A 1 4.49 -30.08 -4.14
C MET A 1 3.16 -30.81 -4.02
N LYS A 2 3.05 -31.84 -3.17
CA LYS A 2 1.79 -32.57 -2.98
C LYS A 2 1.04 -31.95 -1.82
N LEU A 3 -0.17 -31.47 -2.06
CA LEU A 3 -1.06 -30.94 -1.02
C LEU A 3 -2.19 -31.94 -0.78
N THR A 4 -2.46 -32.25 0.49
CA THR A 4 -3.61 -33.03 0.90
C THR A 4 -4.87 -32.15 0.79
N VAL A 5 -5.83 -32.62 0.00
CA VAL A 5 -7.13 -31.98 -0.14
C VAL A 5 -8.02 -32.49 1.00
N LYS A 6 -8.69 -31.58 1.73
CA LYS A 6 -9.66 -31.94 2.76
C LYS A 6 -11.09 -31.65 2.30
N ASP A 7 -12.03 -32.50 2.69
CA ASP A 7 -13.48 -32.31 2.61
C ASP A 7 -13.92 -31.15 3.52
N THR A 8 -15.03 -30.48 3.19
CA THR A 8 -15.83 -29.63 4.08
C THR A 8 -16.05 -30.15 5.51
N LYS A 9 -16.00 -31.47 5.74
CA LYS A 9 -16.07 -32.13 7.05
C LYS A 9 -14.71 -32.33 7.74
N GLY A 10 -13.61 -31.91 7.10
CA GLY A 10 -12.25 -32.00 7.61
C GLY A 10 -11.52 -33.31 7.33
N ASN A 11 -12.18 -34.29 6.70
CA ASN A 11 -11.58 -35.57 6.32
C ASN A 11 -10.66 -35.43 5.11
N ASP A 12 -9.60 -36.25 5.07
CA ASP A 12 -8.65 -36.26 3.96
C ASP A 12 -9.29 -36.88 2.71
N HIS A 13 -9.18 -36.18 1.58
CA HIS A 13 -9.86 -36.49 0.31
C HIS A 13 -8.87 -36.47 -0.88
N GLY A 14 -7.71 -37.09 -0.68
CA GLY A 14 -6.68 -37.32 -1.71
C GLY A 14 -5.57 -36.27 -1.76
N GLU A 15 -4.55 -36.54 -2.58
CA GLU A 15 -3.41 -35.64 -2.81
C GLU A 15 -3.51 -35.00 -4.19
N LEU A 16 -3.30 -33.69 -4.27
CA LEU A 16 -3.21 -32.95 -5.52
C LEU A 16 -1.75 -32.49 -5.72
N GLU A 17 -1.17 -32.85 -6.87
CA GLU A 17 0.11 -32.30 -7.29
C GLU A 17 -0.06 -30.89 -7.83
N VAL A 18 0.50 -29.92 -7.12
CA VAL A 18 0.57 -28.53 -7.57
C VAL A 18 1.95 -28.27 -8.16
N GLY A 19 1.96 -27.92 -9.44
CA GLY A 19 3.13 -27.54 -10.21
C GLY A 19 3.19 -26.02 -10.36
N PHE A 20 3.65 -25.31 -9.34
CA PHE A 20 4.14 -23.95 -9.52
C PHE A 20 5.64 -23.93 -9.21
N PRO A 21 6.43 -23.17 -9.98
CA PRO A 21 7.84 -22.97 -9.68
C PRO A 21 7.92 -22.28 -8.32
N VAL A 22 8.41 -23.00 -7.32
CA VAL A 22 8.74 -22.41 -6.02
C VAL A 22 9.91 -21.46 -6.27
N ILE A 23 9.77 -20.21 -5.86
CA ILE A 23 10.83 -19.22 -6.00
C ILE A 23 12.00 -19.66 -5.11
N GLU A 24 13.04 -20.22 -5.74
CA GLU A 24 14.23 -20.69 -5.03
C GLU A 24 15.09 -19.50 -4.56
N ASN A 25 15.67 -19.63 -3.36
CA ASN A 25 16.64 -18.69 -2.79
C ASN A 25 16.17 -17.24 -2.65
N GLY A 26 14.87 -16.99 -2.48
CA GLY A 26 14.35 -15.65 -2.20
C GLY A 26 14.53 -14.66 -3.36
N LYS A 27 14.68 -15.15 -4.60
CA LYS A 27 14.73 -14.30 -5.80
C LYS A 27 13.44 -13.49 -5.93
N GLY A 28 13.55 -12.16 -5.90
CA GLY A 28 12.38 -11.28 -6.05
C GLY A 28 11.65 -10.95 -4.74
N THR A 29 12.21 -11.27 -3.57
CA THR A 29 11.71 -10.78 -2.26
C THR A 29 11.59 -9.26 -2.22
N GLN A 30 12.57 -8.54 -2.80
CA GLN A 30 12.50 -7.09 -2.96
C GLN A 30 11.29 -6.66 -3.79
N ALA A 31 11.05 -7.30 -4.93
CA ALA A 31 9.91 -6.97 -5.78
C ALA A 31 8.57 -7.24 -5.07
N VAL A 32 8.47 -8.32 -4.30
CA VAL A 32 7.28 -8.59 -3.48
C VAL A 32 7.08 -7.51 -2.41
N HIS A 33 8.15 -7.12 -1.71
CA HIS A 33 8.09 -6.05 -0.72
C HIS A 33 7.62 -4.73 -1.36
N ASP A 34 8.22 -4.34 -2.48
CA ASP A 34 7.89 -3.08 -3.16
C ASP A 34 6.44 -3.05 -3.64
N VAL A 35 5.93 -4.17 -4.17
CA VAL A 35 4.53 -4.30 -4.58
C VAL A 35 3.59 -4.23 -3.38
N VAL A 36 3.90 -4.88 -2.27
CA VAL A 36 3.08 -4.82 -1.04
C VAL A 36 3.02 -3.40 -0.50
N VAL A 37 4.16 -2.70 -0.43
CA VAL A 37 4.22 -1.30 0.00
C VAL A 37 3.42 -0.40 -0.94
N ALA A 38 3.57 -0.57 -2.26
CA ALA A 38 2.83 0.20 -3.25
C ALA A 38 1.31 -0.04 -3.14
N TYR A 39 0.89 -1.30 -2.97
CA TYR A 39 -0.51 -1.66 -2.80
C TYR A 39 -1.11 -1.00 -1.54
N GLN A 40 -0.42 -1.08 -0.40
CA GLN A 40 -0.86 -0.44 0.83
C GLN A 40 -0.89 1.10 0.73
N ALA A 41 0.07 1.69 0.01
CA ALA A 41 0.09 3.13 -0.23
C ALA A 41 -1.08 3.58 -1.10
N ALA A 42 -1.43 2.80 -2.13
CA ALA A 42 -2.55 3.09 -3.04
C ALA A 42 -3.93 3.04 -2.37
N GLN A 43 -4.07 2.30 -1.27
CA GLN A 43 -5.32 2.27 -0.49
C GLN A 43 -5.55 3.56 0.32
N ARG A 44 -4.55 4.44 0.47
CA ARG A 44 -4.68 5.68 1.24
C ARG A 44 -5.47 6.71 0.44
N MET A 45 -6.41 7.37 1.10
CA MET A 45 -7.21 8.44 0.49
C MET A 45 -6.59 9.81 0.83
N GLY A 46 -6.21 10.58 -0.18
CA GLY A 46 -5.54 11.89 -0.05
C GLY A 46 -6.49 13.06 0.22
N THR A 47 -7.36 12.98 1.23
CA THR A 47 -8.34 14.05 1.54
C THR A 47 -7.82 15.14 2.48
N ALA A 48 -6.54 15.09 2.86
CA ALA A 48 -5.94 16.12 3.70
C ALA A 48 -5.65 17.40 2.89
N CYS A 49 -6.17 18.54 3.34
CA CYS A 49 -5.91 19.86 2.76
C CYS A 49 -5.89 20.91 3.87
N THR A 50 -4.95 21.85 3.80
CA THR A 50 -4.81 22.97 4.74
C THR A 50 -4.63 24.26 3.96
N LYS A 51 -5.17 25.36 4.48
CA LYS A 51 -5.07 26.66 3.81
C LYS A 51 -3.65 27.21 3.84
N ASN A 52 -3.16 27.63 2.68
CA ASN A 52 -1.97 28.47 2.55
C ASN A 52 -2.31 29.94 2.85
N VAL A 53 -1.29 30.79 3.04
CA VAL A 53 -1.47 32.23 3.33
C VAL A 53 -2.30 32.97 2.27
N GLY A 54 -2.31 32.51 1.02
CA GLY A 54 -3.13 33.08 -0.07
C GLY A 54 -4.57 32.57 -0.12
N GLU A 55 -4.88 31.46 0.55
CA GLU A 55 -6.22 30.84 0.59
C GLU A 55 -7.02 31.30 1.81
N VAL A 56 -6.34 31.93 2.79
CA VAL A 56 -6.97 32.54 3.95
C VAL A 56 -7.67 33.83 3.52
N ALA A 57 -8.95 33.98 3.91
CA ALA A 57 -9.68 35.23 3.73
C ALA A 57 -9.07 36.31 4.64
N GLY A 58 -8.21 37.14 4.06
CA GLY A 58 -7.46 38.19 4.75
C GLY A 58 -6.68 39.05 3.77
N THR A 59 -5.90 39.99 4.28
CA THR A 59 -5.02 40.83 3.45
C THR A 59 -3.56 40.49 3.72
N ASN A 60 -2.79 40.29 2.65
CA ASN A 60 -1.33 40.26 2.70
C ASN A 60 -0.73 41.66 2.57
N LYS A 61 -1.56 42.72 2.65
CA LYS A 61 -1.09 44.09 2.66
C LYS A 61 -0.28 44.32 3.93
N LYS A 62 0.95 44.81 3.76
CA LYS A 62 1.81 45.20 4.87
C LYS A 62 1.06 46.21 5.76
N PRO A 63 0.83 45.91 7.06
CA PRO A 63 0.01 46.78 7.90
C PRO A 63 0.70 48.11 8.27
N TRP A 64 2.03 48.21 8.08
CA TRP A 64 2.82 49.41 8.35
C TRP A 64 3.75 49.77 7.19
N ARG A 65 4.21 51.03 7.15
CA ARG A 65 5.16 51.53 6.14
C ARG A 65 6.54 50.85 6.28
N GLN A 66 7.36 50.85 5.23
CA GLN A 66 8.72 50.29 5.31
C GLN A 66 9.67 51.13 6.15
N LYS A 67 9.47 52.44 6.13
CA LYS A 67 10.17 53.47 6.92
C LYS A 67 9.16 54.59 7.21
N GLY A 68 9.55 55.53 8.10
CA GLY A 68 8.75 56.71 8.47
C GLY A 68 8.07 57.38 7.28
#